data_AF-A0A1I1NI79-F1
#
_entry.id   AF-A0A1I1NI79-F1
#
_cell.length_a   1.000
_cell.length_b   1.000
_cell.length_c   1.000
_cell.angle_alpha   90.00
_cell.angle_beta   90.00
_cell.angle_gamma   90.00
#
_symmetry.space_group_name_H-M   'P 1'
#
loop_
_entity.id
_entity.type
_entity.pdbx_description
1 polymer ?
#
loop_
_entity_poly.entity_id
_entity_poly.type
_entity_poly.pdbx_seq_one_letter_code
_entity_poly.pdbx_strand_id
1 'polypeptide(L)'
;MKRRYLALGMLALAMVLTGCGSKTESDVTIIGGADGPTSVFLASKNDKDSYTQIDQETAKLMMDLDDGHVVVDVRRQDEYDEVHIPGAICIPNESITDSMPSELPDLEQIILVYCRSGRRSKEAAQKLFDMGYTNVFEFGGIIDWTGELVTEEAKETAMTLSIDGKEMPVTWEDNASVNELKEILPLKVNMSMYGGFEQVGSIGQSISRDDKQITTEFGDIVLYSGNQIVVFYGSNSWAYTKLGHIDLSEEELTQLLGNGDVALEIK
;
A
#
# COMPACT_ATOMS: atom_id res chain seq x y z
N MET A 1 43.79 16.44 67.85
CA MET A 1 44.00 15.01 67.53
C MET A 1 42.69 14.48 66.93
N LYS A 2 42.80 13.72 65.83
CA LYS A 2 41.78 13.37 64.81
C LYS A 2 40.40 12.92 65.32
N ARG A 3 39.32 13.35 64.63
CA ARG A 3 38.13 12.59 64.14
C ARG A 3 37.05 13.61 63.66
N ARG A 4 36.92 13.86 62.35
CA ARG A 4 36.15 13.16 61.30
C ARG A 4 34.61 13.31 61.41
N TYR A 5 34.11 14.01 60.38
CA TYR A 5 32.78 14.39 59.90
C TYR A 5 31.59 13.45 60.13
N LEU A 6 30.39 14.04 60.26
CA LEU A 6 29.14 13.51 59.73
C LEU A 6 28.26 14.69 59.27
N ALA A 7 28.00 14.80 57.96
CA ALA A 7 27.11 15.78 57.37
C ALA A 7 25.66 15.29 57.52
N LEU A 8 24.79 16.14 58.08
CA LEU A 8 23.35 15.94 58.17
C LEU A 8 22.72 16.41 56.84
N GLY A 9 22.35 15.47 55.97
CA GLY A 9 21.53 15.74 54.80
C GLY A 9 20.05 15.59 55.16
N MET A 10 19.30 16.69 55.08
CA MET A 10 17.88 16.77 55.44
C MET A 10 17.01 16.09 54.38
N LEU A 11 16.09 15.27 54.89
CA LEU A 11 15.08 14.48 54.20
C LEU A 11 14.03 15.39 53.52
N ALA A 12 13.80 15.21 52.21
CA ALA A 12 12.61 15.72 51.53
C ALA A 12 11.83 14.52 50.95
N LEU A 13 10.73 14.18 51.62
CA LEU A 13 9.77 13.15 51.25
C LEU A 13 8.75 13.75 50.29
N ALA A 14 8.80 13.39 49.00
CA ALA A 14 7.74 13.66 48.05
C ALA A 14 6.99 12.36 47.77
N MET A 15 5.80 12.20 48.36
CA MET A 15 4.84 11.16 47.98
C MET A 15 4.24 11.52 46.63
N VAL A 16 4.59 10.76 45.59
CA VAL A 16 3.83 10.74 44.33
C VAL A 16 2.91 9.53 44.41
N LEU A 17 1.61 9.79 44.58
CA LEU A 17 0.56 8.79 44.43
C LEU A 17 0.49 8.39 42.95
N THR A 18 1.09 7.26 42.60
CA THR A 18 0.92 6.64 41.28
C THR A 18 -0.38 5.86 41.30
N GLY A 19 -1.38 6.36 40.56
CA GLY A 19 -2.59 5.62 40.26
C GLY A 19 -2.28 4.44 39.35
N CYS A 20 -2.84 3.27 39.67
CA CYS A 20 -2.82 2.10 38.80
C CYS A 20 -3.69 2.36 37.57
N GLY A 21 -3.05 2.46 36.42
CA GLY A 21 -3.66 2.33 35.10
C GLY A 21 -2.61 1.75 34.17
N SER A 22 -2.46 0.42 34.16
CA SER A 22 -1.57 -0.25 33.21
C SER A 22 -2.20 -0.21 31.82
N LYS A 23 -1.81 0.80 31.02
CA LYS A 23 -1.81 0.64 29.57
C LYS A 23 -0.54 -0.12 29.23
N THR A 24 -0.70 -1.32 28.69
CA THR A 24 0.43 -2.09 28.15
C THR A 24 0.76 -1.46 26.81
N GLU A 25 1.82 -0.65 26.74
CA GLU A 25 2.44 -0.25 25.48
C GLU A 25 3.34 -1.39 25.03
N SER A 26 3.07 -1.92 23.83
CA SER A 26 3.95 -2.84 23.12
C SER A 26 4.97 -2.02 22.32
N ASP A 27 6.25 -2.10 22.69
CA ASP A 27 7.34 -1.43 21.97
C ASP A 27 7.65 -2.18 20.66
N VAL A 28 7.11 -1.72 19.53
CA VAL A 28 7.53 -2.14 18.19
C VAL A 28 8.76 -1.31 17.81
N THR A 29 9.89 -1.96 17.51
CA THR A 29 11.10 -1.28 17.03
C THR A 29 11.36 -1.64 15.58
N ILE A 30 11.18 -0.68 14.67
CA ILE A 30 11.64 -0.79 13.29
C ILE A 30 13.15 -0.49 13.27
N ILE A 31 13.98 -1.46 12.89
CA ILE A 31 15.43 -1.27 12.76
C ILE A 31 15.81 -1.40 11.29
N GLY A 32 16.14 -0.29 10.63
CA GLY A 32 16.56 -0.28 9.23
C GLY A 32 18.01 -0.71 9.06
N GLY A 33 18.26 -1.73 8.22
CA GLY A 33 19.59 -2.13 7.77
C GLY A 33 19.96 -1.42 6.46
N ALA A 34 21.22 -1.07 6.26
CA ALA A 34 21.67 -0.26 5.12
C ALA A 34 21.61 -0.97 3.76
N ASP A 35 21.55 -2.30 3.69
CA ASP A 35 21.82 -3.06 2.45
C ASP A 35 20.89 -4.28 2.19
N GLY A 36 19.67 -4.36 2.74
CA GLY A 36 18.75 -5.50 2.53
C GLY A 36 17.43 -5.41 3.31
N PRO A 37 16.44 -6.32 3.07
CA PRO A 37 15.03 -6.11 3.38
C PRO A 37 14.82 -5.69 4.82
N THR A 38 14.00 -4.67 5.02
CA THR A 38 13.65 -4.07 6.31
C THR A 38 13.14 -5.15 7.25
N SER A 39 14.02 -5.71 8.07
CA SER A 39 13.64 -6.70 9.07
C SER A 39 12.92 -5.97 10.21
N VAL A 40 11.59 -6.10 10.26
CA VAL A 40 10.80 -5.71 11.42
C VAL A 40 11.13 -6.67 12.56
N PHE A 41 12.03 -6.26 13.46
CA PHE A 41 12.27 -6.98 14.71
C PHE A 41 11.20 -6.59 15.73
N LEU A 42 10.11 -7.34 15.74
CA LEU A 42 9.18 -7.30 16.87
C LEU A 42 9.87 -7.93 18.07
N ALA A 43 10.41 -7.09 18.95
CA ALA A 43 10.87 -7.52 20.26
C ALA A 43 9.64 -7.83 21.15
N SER A 44 8.85 -8.83 20.77
CA SER A 44 7.85 -9.39 21.68
C SER A 44 8.59 -10.24 22.70
N LYS A 45 8.43 -9.86 23.96
CA LYS A 45 8.83 -10.67 25.09
C LYS A 45 8.00 -11.96 24.99
N ASN A 46 8.63 -13.05 24.56
CA ASN A 46 8.09 -14.41 24.46
C ASN A 46 6.95 -14.68 25.45
N ASP A 47 5.71 -14.53 24.98
CA ASP A 47 4.54 -15.25 25.47
C ASP A 47 3.99 -15.95 24.22
N LYS A 48 4.52 -17.15 23.93
CA LYS A 48 4.23 -17.96 22.74
C LYS A 48 2.83 -18.59 22.77
N ASP A 49 1.82 -17.84 23.19
CA ASP A 49 0.47 -18.38 23.41
C ASP A 49 -0.58 -17.80 22.44
N SER A 50 -0.25 -16.78 21.63
CA SER A 50 -1.18 -16.18 20.67
C SER A 50 -0.53 -15.39 19.52
N TYR A 51 -1.36 -14.87 18.62
CA TYR A 51 -1.02 -13.86 17.61
C TYR A 51 -0.60 -12.51 18.23
N THR A 52 -0.01 -11.62 17.42
CA THR A 52 0.41 -10.26 17.85
C THR A 52 -0.68 -9.24 17.52
N GLN A 53 -1.10 -8.41 18.47
CA GLN A 53 -1.95 -7.26 18.19
C GLN A 53 -1.10 -6.00 17.98
N ILE A 54 -1.37 -5.25 16.91
CA ILE A 54 -0.71 -3.98 16.59
C ILE A 54 -1.75 -2.87 16.39
N ASP A 55 -1.31 -1.62 16.40
CA ASP A 55 -2.16 -0.50 15.99
C ASP A 55 -2.19 -0.32 14.46
N GLN A 56 -3.12 0.49 13.98
CA GLN A 56 -3.30 0.72 12.55
C GLN A 56 -2.15 1.48 11.91
N GLU A 57 -1.47 2.36 12.65
CA GLU A 57 -0.32 3.11 12.12
C GLU A 57 0.86 2.16 11.89
N THR A 58 1.10 1.22 12.80
CA THR A 58 2.07 0.15 12.61
C THR A 58 1.69 -0.73 11.43
N ALA A 59 0.41 -1.09 11.29
CA ALA A 59 -0.07 -1.88 10.16
C ALA A 59 0.19 -1.17 8.81
N LYS A 60 -0.07 0.15 8.71
CA LYS A 60 0.27 0.94 7.51
C LYS A 60 1.76 0.89 7.19
N LEU A 61 2.61 1.12 8.19
CA LEU A 61 4.06 1.07 8.01
C LEU A 61 4.55 -0.31 7.55
N MET A 62 3.89 -1.38 8.00
CA MET A 62 4.19 -2.74 7.52
C MET A 62 3.71 -2.97 6.08
N MET A 63 2.55 -2.38 5.70
CA MET A 63 2.02 -2.46 4.33
C MET A 63 2.90 -1.74 3.30
N ASP A 64 3.67 -0.73 3.72
CA ASP A 64 4.60 -0.01 2.84
C ASP A 64 5.90 -0.79 2.55
N LEU A 65 6.09 -1.98 3.14
CA LEU A 65 7.28 -2.82 2.96
C LEU A 65 7.09 -3.83 1.82
N ASP A 66 8.12 -3.99 0.99
CA ASP A 66 8.21 -5.08 0.00
C ASP A 66 8.81 -6.34 0.63
N ASP A 67 8.08 -6.95 1.57
CA ASP A 67 8.47 -8.15 2.31
C ASP A 67 7.58 -9.38 2.02
N GLY A 68 6.67 -9.25 1.04
CA GLY A 68 5.73 -10.30 0.67
C GLY A 68 4.63 -10.56 1.70
N HIS A 69 4.32 -9.58 2.57
CA HIS A 69 3.18 -9.65 3.47
C HIS A 69 1.84 -9.82 2.72
N VAL A 70 0.83 -10.30 3.44
CA VAL A 70 -0.55 -10.40 2.96
C VAL A 70 -1.48 -9.71 3.92
N VAL A 71 -2.35 -8.84 3.38
CA VAL A 71 -3.44 -8.23 4.14
C VAL A 71 -4.69 -9.08 3.98
N VAL A 72 -5.32 -9.48 5.08
CA VAL A 72 -6.47 -10.38 5.11
C VAL A 72 -7.67 -9.69 5.74
N ASP A 73 -8.71 -9.51 4.93
CA ASP A 73 -10.04 -9.12 5.40
C ASP A 73 -10.84 -10.36 5.78
N VAL A 74 -11.17 -10.48 7.07
CA VAL A 74 -11.95 -11.62 7.58
C VAL A 74 -13.45 -11.34 7.73
N ARG A 75 -13.95 -10.29 7.07
CA ARG A 75 -15.38 -10.03 6.93
C ARG A 75 -16.04 -10.96 5.90
N ARG A 76 -17.36 -10.85 5.75
CA ARG A 76 -18.08 -11.57 4.70
C ARG A 76 -17.77 -10.94 3.33
N GLN A 77 -17.89 -11.73 2.26
CA GLN A 77 -17.60 -11.28 0.89
C GLN A 77 -18.38 -10.00 0.52
N ASP A 78 -19.66 -9.92 0.87
CA ASP A 78 -20.49 -8.72 0.58
C ASP A 78 -19.98 -7.45 1.27
N GLU A 79 -19.39 -7.55 2.46
CA GLU A 79 -18.79 -6.41 3.16
C GLU A 79 -17.45 -5.98 2.54
N TYR A 80 -16.71 -6.93 1.96
CA TYR A 80 -15.43 -6.68 1.28
C TYR A 80 -15.67 -6.07 -0.11
N ASP A 81 -16.65 -6.59 -0.85
CA ASP A 81 -17.04 -6.09 -2.17
C ASP A 81 -17.50 -4.62 -2.10
N GLU A 82 -18.24 -4.26 -1.04
CA GLU A 82 -18.71 -2.89 -0.78
C GLU A 82 -17.53 -1.94 -0.56
N VAL A 83 -16.55 -2.33 0.26
CA VAL A 83 -15.34 -1.54 0.53
C VAL A 83 -14.29 -2.38 1.26
N HIS A 84 -13.02 -2.28 0.91
CA HIS A 84 -11.90 -2.96 1.57
C HIS A 84 -10.59 -2.17 1.47
N ILE A 85 -9.58 -2.56 2.26
CA ILE A 85 -8.22 -2.01 2.18
C ILE A 85 -7.55 -2.51 0.87
N PRO A 86 -6.92 -1.64 0.06
CA PRO A 86 -6.26 -2.03 -1.18
C PRO A 86 -5.30 -3.22 -1.00
N GLY A 87 -5.31 -4.15 -1.96
CA GLY A 87 -4.45 -5.34 -1.94
C GLY A 87 -4.86 -6.42 -0.94
N ALA A 88 -5.87 -6.20 -0.09
CA ALA A 88 -6.36 -7.22 0.81
C ALA A 88 -7.01 -8.39 0.07
N ILE A 89 -6.86 -9.60 0.60
CA ILE A 89 -7.64 -10.78 0.19
C ILE A 89 -8.78 -11.02 1.17
N CYS A 90 -9.94 -11.46 0.68
CA CYS A 90 -11.08 -11.80 1.52
C CYS A 90 -11.01 -13.26 1.96
N ILE A 91 -10.84 -13.52 3.26
CA ILE A 91 -10.94 -14.85 3.86
C ILE A 91 -11.89 -14.75 5.06
N PRO A 92 -13.21 -14.90 4.85
CA PRO A 92 -14.19 -14.73 5.92
C PRO A 92 -13.86 -15.59 7.15
N ASN A 93 -13.94 -15.03 8.36
CA ASN A 93 -13.60 -15.74 9.60
C ASN A 93 -14.36 -17.07 9.73
N GLU A 94 -15.60 -17.14 9.24
CA GLU A 94 -16.43 -18.35 9.24
C GLU A 94 -15.91 -19.46 8.32
N SER A 95 -15.09 -19.12 7.31
CA SER A 95 -14.44 -20.08 6.41
C SER A 95 -13.14 -20.66 6.98
N ILE A 96 -12.51 -19.96 7.92
CA ILE A 96 -11.32 -20.43 8.63
C ILE A 96 -11.77 -21.49 9.65
N THR A 97 -11.54 -22.75 9.31
CA THR A 97 -11.94 -23.93 10.09
C THR A 97 -10.72 -24.63 10.69
N ASP A 98 -10.54 -25.93 10.50
CA ASP A 98 -9.40 -26.71 11.05
C ASP A 98 -8.32 -26.99 9.99
N SER A 99 -8.55 -26.56 8.74
CA SER A 99 -7.59 -26.72 7.64
C SER A 99 -7.01 -25.39 7.21
N MET A 100 -5.74 -25.42 6.82
CA MET A 100 -5.01 -24.29 6.25
C MET A 100 -5.77 -23.71 5.04
N PRO A 101 -6.04 -22.39 5.01
CA PRO A 101 -6.57 -21.70 3.83
C PRO A 101 -5.66 -21.89 2.62
N SER A 102 -6.25 -22.09 1.44
CA SER A 102 -5.50 -22.27 0.19
C SER A 102 -4.71 -21.03 -0.23
N GLU A 103 -5.20 -19.86 0.18
CA GLU A 103 -4.69 -18.54 -0.10
C GLU A 103 -3.46 -18.19 0.74
N LEU A 104 -3.23 -18.93 1.84
CA LEU A 104 -2.14 -18.72 2.79
C LEU A 104 -1.30 -20.01 2.93
N PRO A 105 -0.58 -20.45 1.88
CA PRO A 105 0.14 -21.73 1.92
C PRO A 105 1.44 -21.70 2.76
N ASP A 106 1.94 -20.51 3.12
CA ASP A 106 3.20 -20.32 3.85
C ASP A 106 2.94 -19.93 5.31
N LEU A 107 3.38 -20.78 6.24
CA LEU A 107 3.20 -20.58 7.69
C LEU A 107 4.09 -19.45 8.25
N GLU A 108 5.16 -19.09 7.54
CA GLU A 108 6.09 -18.01 7.96
C GLU A 108 5.77 -16.67 7.28
N GLN A 109 4.75 -16.61 6.40
CA GLN A 109 4.35 -15.36 5.76
C GLN A 109 3.82 -14.36 6.79
N ILE A 110 4.17 -13.08 6.60
CA ILE A 110 3.63 -11.98 7.41
C ILE A 110 2.17 -11.77 7.01
N ILE A 111 1.25 -11.94 7.97
CA ILE A 111 -0.18 -11.84 7.75
C ILE A 111 -0.76 -10.72 8.61
N LEU A 112 -1.31 -9.69 7.96
CA LEU A 112 -1.98 -8.56 8.58
C LEU A 112 -3.50 -8.80 8.52
N VAL A 113 -4.15 -9.03 9.67
CA VAL A 113 -5.57 -9.43 9.75
C VAL A 113 -6.42 -8.28 10.31
N TYR A 114 -7.52 -7.98 9.62
CA TYR A 114 -8.53 -7.03 10.10
C TYR A 114 -9.96 -7.50 9.81
N CYS A 115 -10.93 -6.83 10.43
CA CYS A 115 -12.34 -7.07 10.15
C CYS A 115 -13.15 -5.77 10.22
N ARG A 116 -14.45 -5.83 10.55
CA ARG A 116 -15.28 -4.64 10.70
C ARG A 116 -14.93 -3.79 11.94
N SER A 117 -14.88 -4.42 13.12
CA SER A 117 -14.77 -3.72 14.42
C SER A 117 -13.76 -4.37 15.38
N GLY A 118 -12.86 -5.21 14.87
CA GLY A 118 -11.85 -5.91 15.67
C GLY A 118 -12.27 -7.21 16.36
N ARG A 119 -13.53 -7.69 16.23
CA ARG A 119 -13.94 -8.96 16.87
C ARG A 119 -13.58 -10.20 16.06
N ARG A 120 -14.00 -10.23 14.79
CA ARG A 120 -13.74 -11.37 13.89
C ARG A 120 -12.26 -11.54 13.57
N SER A 121 -11.52 -10.44 13.48
CA SER A 121 -10.07 -10.44 13.24
C SER A 121 -9.30 -11.12 14.36
N LYS A 122 -9.69 -10.91 15.62
CA LYS A 122 -9.10 -11.61 16.77
C LYS A 122 -9.39 -13.11 16.76
N GLU A 123 -10.64 -13.49 16.45
CA GLU A 123 -11.02 -14.90 16.30
C GLU A 123 -10.23 -15.56 15.16
N ALA A 124 -10.13 -14.91 14.01
CA ALA A 124 -9.39 -15.41 12.86
C ALA A 124 -7.89 -15.49 13.11
N ALA A 125 -7.29 -14.46 13.72
CA ALA A 125 -5.87 -14.43 14.03
C ALA A 125 -5.49 -15.56 15.01
N GLN A 126 -6.35 -15.87 15.99
CA GLN A 126 -6.13 -17.01 16.88
C GLN A 126 -6.22 -18.34 16.12
N LYS A 127 -7.20 -18.53 15.24
CA LYS A 127 -7.30 -19.76 14.44
C LYS A 127 -6.07 -19.97 13.56
N LEU A 128 -5.57 -18.91 12.91
CA LEU A 128 -4.34 -18.97 12.13
C LEU A 128 -3.15 -19.32 13.02
N PHE A 129 -3.00 -18.67 14.17
CA PHE A 129 -1.95 -19.05 15.12
C PHE A 129 -2.04 -20.53 15.54
N ASP A 130 -3.24 -21.03 15.86
CA ASP A 130 -3.48 -22.42 16.27
C ASP A 130 -3.18 -23.42 15.13
N MET A 131 -3.24 -22.99 13.87
CA MET A 131 -2.81 -23.76 12.69
C MET A 131 -1.29 -23.79 12.47
N GLY A 132 -0.53 -23.00 13.24
CA GLY A 132 0.93 -22.96 13.19
C GLY A 132 1.54 -21.80 12.41
N TYR A 133 0.75 -20.80 12.03
CA TYR A 133 1.30 -19.56 11.47
C TYR A 133 2.07 -18.78 12.52
N THR A 134 3.28 -18.34 12.18
CA THR A 134 4.21 -17.74 13.15
C THR A 134 4.14 -16.21 13.18
N ASN A 135 3.70 -15.59 12.08
CA ASN A 135 3.76 -14.14 11.85
C ASN A 135 2.37 -13.53 11.61
N VAL A 136 1.45 -13.69 12.57
CA VAL A 136 0.07 -13.17 12.49
C VAL A 136 -0.08 -11.87 13.29
N PHE A 137 -0.50 -10.81 12.62
CA PHE A 137 -0.65 -9.45 13.14
C PHE A 137 -2.11 -8.98 13.02
N GLU A 138 -2.80 -8.82 14.13
CA GLU A 138 -4.18 -8.31 14.17
C GLU A 138 -4.18 -6.81 14.44
N PHE A 139 -4.87 -6.02 13.61
CA PHE A 139 -4.83 -4.55 13.70
C PHE A 139 -6.22 -3.88 13.81
N GLY A 140 -7.25 -4.66 14.15
CA GLY A 140 -8.55 -4.13 14.53
C GLY A 140 -9.59 -4.09 13.40
N GLY A 141 -10.34 -2.98 13.36
CA GLY A 141 -11.50 -2.82 12.49
C GLY A 141 -11.32 -1.77 11.42
N ILE A 142 -11.85 -2.03 10.22
CA ILE A 142 -11.93 -1.06 9.12
C ILE A 142 -12.73 0.19 9.49
N ILE A 143 -13.63 0.12 10.48
CA ILE A 143 -14.40 1.29 10.95
C ILE A 143 -13.47 2.41 11.46
N ASP A 144 -12.35 2.02 12.08
CA ASP A 144 -11.39 2.98 12.63
C ASP A 144 -10.26 3.28 11.63
N TRP A 145 -10.23 2.60 10.48
CA TRP A 145 -9.19 2.73 9.46
C TRP A 145 -9.18 4.11 8.83
N THR A 146 -7.99 4.69 8.73
CA THR A 146 -7.79 6.05 8.19
C THR A 146 -6.95 6.07 6.91
N GLY A 147 -6.55 4.90 6.41
CA GLY A 147 -5.87 4.76 5.13
C GLY A 147 -6.85 4.70 3.96
N GLU A 148 -6.32 4.41 2.78
CA GLU A 148 -7.11 4.23 1.56
C GLU A 148 -8.06 3.04 1.67
N LEU A 149 -9.20 3.16 0.98
CA LEU A 149 -10.22 2.14 0.83
C LEU A 149 -10.70 2.10 -0.63
N VAL A 150 -10.90 0.91 -1.15
CA VAL A 150 -11.36 0.64 -2.53
C VAL A 150 -12.62 -0.22 -2.52
N THR A 151 -13.37 -0.23 -3.62
CA THR A 151 -14.52 -1.12 -3.83
C THR A 151 -14.18 -2.14 -4.91
N GLU A 152 -14.77 -3.33 -4.88
CA GLU A 152 -14.54 -4.30 -5.96
C GLU A 152 -15.09 -3.80 -7.30
N GLU A 153 -16.19 -3.04 -7.31
CA GLU A 153 -16.71 -2.39 -8.51
C GLU A 153 -15.69 -1.39 -9.10
N ALA A 154 -14.99 -0.61 -8.27
CA ALA A 154 -13.94 0.30 -8.73
C ALA A 154 -12.73 -0.44 -9.29
N LYS A 155 -12.41 -1.63 -8.76
CA LYS A 155 -11.31 -2.48 -9.21
C LYS A 155 -11.63 -3.19 -10.53
N GLU A 156 -12.84 -3.70 -10.70
CA GLU A 156 -13.28 -4.34 -11.96
C GLU A 156 -13.49 -3.33 -13.10
N THR A 157 -13.79 -2.07 -12.78
CA THR A 157 -13.93 -0.97 -13.76
C THR A 157 -12.67 -0.11 -13.91
N ALA A 158 -11.59 -0.47 -13.22
CA ALA A 158 -10.33 0.26 -13.31
C ALA A 158 -9.74 0.11 -14.72
N MET A 159 -9.41 1.25 -15.33
CA MET A 159 -8.66 1.24 -16.59
C MET A 159 -7.32 0.55 -16.35
N THR A 160 -7.02 -0.46 -17.15
CA THR A 160 -5.72 -1.11 -17.15
C THR A 160 -4.89 -0.58 -18.30
N LEU A 161 -3.60 -0.34 -18.06
CA LEU A 161 -2.66 0.04 -19.10
C LEU A 161 -1.60 -1.05 -19.23
N SER A 162 -1.26 -1.39 -20.47
CA SER A 162 -0.15 -2.28 -20.76
C SER A 162 0.77 -1.69 -21.82
N ILE A 163 2.07 -1.96 -21.70
CA ILE A 163 3.10 -1.58 -22.64
C ILE A 163 3.77 -2.86 -23.12
N ASP A 164 3.74 -3.11 -24.43
CA ASP A 164 4.20 -4.35 -25.07
C ASP A 164 3.61 -5.62 -24.42
N GLY A 165 2.37 -5.52 -23.94
CA GLY A 165 1.63 -6.60 -23.28
C GLY A 165 1.98 -6.82 -21.80
N LYS A 166 2.92 -6.06 -21.22
CA LYS A 166 3.16 -6.03 -19.77
C LYS A 166 2.21 -5.03 -19.13
N GLU A 167 1.42 -5.46 -18.14
CA GLU A 167 0.54 -4.58 -17.38
C GLU A 167 1.34 -3.63 -16.47
N MET A 168 0.92 -2.37 -16.43
CA MET A 168 1.57 -1.30 -15.68
C MET A 168 0.73 -0.95 -14.45
N PRO A 169 1.35 -0.72 -13.28
CA PRO A 169 0.66 -0.15 -12.13
C PRO A 169 0.37 1.33 -12.43
N VAL A 170 -0.88 1.66 -12.72
CA VAL A 170 -1.27 3.03 -13.10
C VAL A 170 -2.27 3.61 -12.13
N THR A 171 -1.93 4.78 -11.59
CA THR A 171 -2.86 5.64 -10.88
C THR A 171 -3.46 6.66 -11.86
N TRP A 172 -4.76 6.54 -12.13
CA TRP A 172 -5.48 7.46 -13.02
C TRP A 172 -6.03 8.67 -12.28
N GLU A 173 -6.05 9.83 -12.94
CA GLU A 173 -6.67 11.05 -12.42
C GLU A 173 -8.21 10.97 -12.48
N ASP A 174 -8.89 11.54 -11.48
CA ASP A 174 -10.34 11.73 -11.53
C ASP A 174 -10.68 13.05 -12.25
N ASN A 175 -10.72 13.01 -13.60
CA ASN A 175 -11.05 14.17 -14.40
C ASN A 175 -11.84 13.84 -15.69
N ALA A 176 -12.39 14.87 -16.33
CA ALA A 176 -13.25 14.73 -17.52
C ALA A 176 -12.54 14.04 -18.70
N SER A 177 -11.23 14.27 -18.87
CA SER A 177 -10.45 13.70 -19.96
C SER A 177 -10.23 12.21 -19.77
N VAL A 178 -9.96 11.77 -18.53
CA VAL A 178 -9.87 10.34 -18.18
C VAL A 178 -11.23 9.66 -18.35
N ASN A 179 -12.33 10.34 -18.00
CA ASN A 179 -13.68 9.80 -18.24
C ASN A 179 -13.99 9.67 -19.74
N GLU A 180 -13.63 10.64 -20.58
CA GLU A 180 -13.77 10.52 -22.03
C GLU A 180 -12.83 9.47 -22.64
N LEU A 181 -11.65 9.26 -22.06
CA LEU A 181 -10.75 8.19 -22.44
C LEU A 181 -11.38 6.81 -22.22
N LYS A 182 -12.12 6.61 -21.11
CA LYS A 182 -12.87 5.36 -20.84
C LYS A 182 -13.89 5.03 -21.93
N GLU A 183 -14.55 6.04 -22.48
CA GLU A 183 -15.58 5.87 -23.51
C GLU A 183 -15.02 5.38 -24.86
N ILE A 184 -13.70 5.43 -25.07
CA ILE A 184 -13.05 5.04 -26.33
C ILE A 184 -12.26 3.73 -26.22
N LEU A 185 -12.36 3.06 -25.08
CA LEU A 185 -11.70 1.77 -24.85
C LEU A 185 -12.44 0.62 -25.55
N PRO A 186 -11.72 -0.47 -25.90
CA PRO A 186 -10.29 -0.66 -25.74
C PRO A 186 -9.48 0.19 -26.75
N LEU A 187 -8.37 0.77 -26.28
CA LEU A 187 -7.51 1.62 -27.08
C LEU A 187 -6.16 0.95 -27.32
N LYS A 188 -5.69 0.97 -28.56
CA LYS A 188 -4.33 0.56 -28.94
C LYS A 188 -3.63 1.69 -29.64
N VAL A 189 -2.46 2.06 -29.13
CA VAL A 189 -1.65 3.17 -29.64
C VAL A 189 -0.25 2.67 -29.93
N ASN A 190 0.21 2.85 -31.17
CA ASN A 190 1.63 2.72 -31.47
C ASN A 190 2.30 4.00 -31.00
N MET A 191 3.21 3.86 -30.04
CA MET A 191 3.94 4.97 -29.44
C MET A 191 5.31 5.07 -30.08
N SER A 192 5.75 6.30 -30.36
CA SER A 192 7.10 6.56 -30.85
C SER A 192 7.88 7.44 -29.88
N MET A 193 9.17 7.17 -29.76
CA MET A 193 10.08 7.97 -28.97
C MET A 193 10.14 9.41 -29.50
N TYR A 194 10.11 10.38 -28.60
CA TYR A 194 10.33 11.78 -28.92
C TYR A 194 11.21 12.44 -27.86
N GLY A 195 12.13 13.31 -28.28
CA GLY A 195 13.02 14.05 -27.39
C GLY A 195 14.03 13.22 -26.59
N GLY A 196 13.93 11.89 -26.59
CA GLY A 196 14.74 10.99 -25.75
C GLY A 196 14.23 10.85 -24.31
N PHE A 197 13.04 11.38 -24.00
CA PHE A 197 12.47 11.42 -22.64
C PHE A 197 10.96 11.14 -22.61
N GLU A 198 10.32 10.92 -23.76
CA GLU A 198 8.89 10.62 -23.83
C GLU A 198 8.57 9.66 -24.98
N GLN A 199 7.46 8.93 -24.80
CA GLN A 199 6.77 8.17 -25.83
C GLN A 199 5.47 8.88 -26.15
N VAL A 200 5.17 9.08 -27.43
CA VAL A 200 3.96 9.78 -27.87
C VAL A 200 3.21 8.99 -28.95
N GLY A 201 1.89 9.01 -28.89
CA GLY A 201 1.06 8.40 -29.91
C GLY A 201 -0.36 8.96 -29.96
N SER A 202 -1.00 8.80 -31.11
CA SER A 202 -2.36 9.31 -31.35
C SER A 202 -3.41 8.38 -30.77
N ILE A 203 -4.36 8.91 -30.00
CA ILE A 203 -5.53 8.16 -29.51
C ILE A 203 -6.65 8.06 -30.57
N GLY A 204 -6.41 8.53 -31.79
CA GLY A 204 -7.32 8.41 -32.94
C GLY A 204 -8.45 9.44 -33.00
N GLN A 205 -8.77 10.11 -31.90
CA GLN A 205 -9.74 11.20 -31.85
C GLN A 205 -9.37 12.27 -30.83
N SER A 206 -10.11 13.39 -30.83
CA SER A 206 -9.95 14.42 -29.80
C SER A 206 -10.90 14.18 -28.63
N ILE A 207 -10.38 14.31 -27.41
CA ILE A 207 -11.13 14.35 -26.16
C ILE A 207 -10.96 15.72 -25.48
N SER A 208 -11.74 15.99 -24.44
CA SER A 208 -11.62 17.21 -23.65
C SER A 208 -10.23 17.35 -23.00
N ARG A 209 -9.86 18.60 -22.71
CA ARG A 209 -8.57 18.98 -22.11
C ARG A 209 -8.77 20.06 -21.06
N ASP A 210 -7.96 20.00 -20.01
CA ASP A 210 -7.80 21.00 -18.96
C ASP A 210 -6.30 21.27 -18.76
N ASP A 211 -5.69 21.88 -19.77
CA ASP A 211 -4.24 22.04 -19.82
C ASP A 211 -3.73 22.96 -18.71
N LYS A 212 -2.79 22.46 -17.91
CA LYS A 212 -2.11 23.18 -16.85
C LYS A 212 -0.62 23.19 -17.13
N GLN A 213 0.05 24.28 -16.76
CA GLN A 213 1.50 24.31 -16.74
C GLN A 213 1.98 23.34 -15.67
N ILE A 214 2.60 22.26 -16.10
CA ILE A 214 3.17 21.22 -15.24
C ILE A 214 4.60 20.94 -15.66
N THR A 215 5.41 20.51 -14.71
CA THR A 215 6.72 19.89 -14.98
C THR A 215 6.53 18.41 -14.75
N THR A 216 6.78 17.61 -15.79
CA THR A 216 6.54 16.18 -15.74
C THR A 216 7.63 15.46 -14.96
N GLU A 217 7.21 14.39 -14.31
CA GLU A 217 8.04 13.41 -13.64
C GLU A 217 8.07 12.11 -14.45
N PHE A 218 9.01 11.22 -14.12
CA PHE A 218 9.02 9.88 -14.69
C PHE A 218 7.70 9.17 -14.38
N GLY A 219 7.10 8.53 -15.38
CA GLY A 219 5.84 7.80 -15.22
C GLY A 219 4.60 8.63 -15.51
N ASP A 220 4.71 9.96 -15.62
CA ASP A 220 3.55 10.81 -15.93
C ASP A 220 2.93 10.45 -17.29
N ILE A 221 1.61 10.25 -17.26
CA ILE A 221 0.76 10.06 -18.43
C ILE A 221 -0.02 11.34 -18.64
N VAL A 222 0.11 11.95 -19.82
CA VAL A 222 -0.57 13.20 -20.15
C VAL A 222 -1.24 13.15 -21.51
N LEU A 223 -2.23 14.02 -21.68
CA LEU A 223 -2.83 14.35 -22.96
C LEU A 223 -2.20 15.62 -23.51
N TYR A 224 -1.78 15.57 -24.76
CA TYR A 224 -1.26 16.70 -25.51
C TYR A 224 -2.10 16.98 -26.75
N SER A 225 -2.40 18.26 -26.99
CA SER A 225 -3.21 18.72 -28.13
C SER A 225 -4.60 18.07 -28.24
N GLY A 226 -5.07 17.44 -27.17
CA GLY A 226 -6.38 16.78 -27.07
C GLY A 226 -6.47 15.42 -27.77
N ASN A 227 -5.44 14.97 -28.49
CA ASN A 227 -5.47 13.71 -29.25
C ASN A 227 -4.17 12.89 -29.23
N GLN A 228 -3.14 13.35 -28.51
CA GLN A 228 -1.92 12.59 -28.29
C GLN A 228 -1.86 12.17 -26.84
N ILE A 229 -1.69 10.87 -26.58
CA ILE A 229 -1.26 10.39 -25.28
C ILE A 229 0.27 10.40 -25.24
N VAL A 230 0.83 10.85 -24.13
CA VAL A 230 2.28 10.93 -23.91
C VAL A 230 2.60 10.26 -22.58
N VAL A 231 3.63 9.41 -22.56
CA VAL A 231 4.18 8.80 -21.35
C VAL A 231 5.61 9.27 -21.17
N PHE A 232 5.91 9.89 -20.04
CA PHE A 232 7.22 10.46 -19.74
C PHE A 232 8.14 9.46 -19.02
N TYR A 233 9.40 9.42 -19.44
CA TYR A 233 10.52 8.79 -18.74
C TYR A 233 11.68 9.79 -18.64
N GLY A 234 11.32 11.03 -18.31
CA GLY A 234 12.19 12.18 -18.16
C GLY A 234 11.34 13.41 -17.87
N SER A 235 11.96 14.57 -17.74
CA SER A 235 11.26 15.79 -17.34
C SER A 235 11.11 16.78 -18.47
N ASN A 236 9.92 17.36 -18.59
CA ASN A 236 9.62 18.47 -19.48
C ASN A 236 8.59 19.41 -18.82
N SER A 237 8.66 20.71 -19.13
CA SER A 237 7.69 21.69 -18.62
C SER A 237 6.86 22.26 -19.77
N TRP A 238 5.56 21.97 -19.76
CA TRP A 238 4.63 22.49 -20.76
C TRP A 238 3.19 22.53 -20.23
N ALA A 239 2.28 23.04 -21.06
CA ALA A 239 0.84 22.98 -20.81
C ALA A 239 0.28 21.61 -21.24
N TYR A 240 -0.09 20.79 -20.26
CA TYR A 240 -0.62 19.44 -20.47
C TYR A 240 -1.87 19.21 -19.62
N THR A 241 -2.70 18.27 -20.05
CA THR A 241 -3.75 17.71 -19.20
C THR A 241 -3.24 16.38 -18.62
N LYS A 242 -3.09 16.29 -17.29
CA LYS A 242 -2.64 15.05 -16.63
C LYS A 242 -3.74 13.99 -16.70
N LEU A 243 -3.36 12.77 -17.07
CA LEU A 243 -4.26 11.62 -17.17
C LEU A 243 -3.98 10.60 -16.06
N GLY A 244 -2.73 10.42 -15.67
CA GLY A 244 -2.35 9.47 -14.63
C GLY A 244 -0.84 9.39 -14.45
N HIS A 245 -0.40 8.36 -13.75
CA HIS A 245 1.00 8.11 -13.45
C HIS A 245 1.26 6.60 -13.38
N ILE A 246 2.37 6.15 -13.96
CA ILE A 246 2.86 4.77 -13.86
C ILE A 246 3.77 4.66 -12.63
N ASP A 247 3.38 3.85 -11.66
CA ASP A 247 4.09 3.68 -10.38
C ASP A 247 5.26 2.68 -10.52
N LEU A 248 6.27 3.05 -11.30
CA LEU A 248 7.52 2.31 -11.51
C LEU A 248 8.74 3.20 -11.26
N SER A 249 9.90 2.59 -10.98
CA SER A 249 11.15 3.35 -10.79
C SER A 249 11.66 3.98 -12.09
N GLU A 250 12.49 5.03 -11.99
CA GLU A 250 13.12 5.68 -13.14
C GLU A 250 13.91 4.70 -14.02
N GLU A 251 14.59 3.73 -13.41
CA GLU A 251 15.35 2.70 -14.12
C GLU A 251 14.43 1.79 -14.93
N GLU A 252 13.35 1.30 -14.32
CA GLU A 252 12.37 0.43 -14.99
C GLU A 252 11.69 1.14 -16.15
N LEU A 253 11.28 2.40 -15.95
CA LEU A 253 10.65 3.21 -17.00
C LEU A 253 11.60 3.50 -18.14
N THR A 254 12.87 3.82 -17.85
CA THR A 254 13.88 4.04 -18.89
C THR A 254 14.13 2.77 -19.70
N GLN A 255 14.19 1.61 -19.04
CA GLN A 255 14.35 0.33 -19.73
C GLN A 255 13.14 -0.01 -20.61
N LEU A 256 11.94 0.27 -20.11
CA LEU A 256 10.68 -0.03 -20.79
C LEU A 256 10.44 0.89 -22.00
N LEU A 257 10.67 2.19 -21.85
CA LEU A 257 10.26 3.22 -22.81
C LEU A 257 11.42 3.79 -23.64
N GLY A 258 12.67 3.64 -23.18
CA GLY A 258 13.85 4.25 -23.80
C GLY A 258 14.51 3.44 -24.90
N ASN A 259 14.05 2.22 -25.18
CA ASN A 259 14.71 1.24 -26.06
C ASN A 259 13.99 0.99 -27.40
N GLY A 260 13.22 1.96 -27.88
CA GLY A 260 12.51 1.89 -29.16
C GLY A 260 11.04 2.27 -29.05
N ASP A 261 10.32 2.15 -30.15
CA ASP A 261 8.87 2.34 -30.19
C ASP A 261 8.17 1.21 -29.44
N VAL A 262 7.07 1.52 -28.76
CA VAL A 262 6.30 0.56 -27.95
C VAL A 262 4.83 0.54 -28.34
N ALA A 263 4.14 -0.56 -28.05
CA ALA A 263 2.69 -0.67 -28.20
C ALA A 263 2.01 -0.45 -26.84
N LEU A 264 1.19 0.60 -26.74
CA LEU A 264 0.38 0.90 -25.57
C LEU A 264 -1.05 0.38 -25.80
N GLU A 265 -1.58 -0.37 -24.83
CA GLU A 265 -2.96 -0.84 -24.83
C GLU A 265 -3.64 -0.47 -23.51
N ILE A 266 -4.81 0.19 -23.60
CA ILE A 266 -5.65 0.53 -22.45
C ILE A 266 -6.98 -0.22 -22.58
N LYS A 267 -7.44 -0.84 -21.49
CA LYS A 267 -8.71 -1.58 -21.43
C LYS A 267 -9.54 -1.15 -20.24
#